data_AF-A0A097QTA9-F1
#
_entry.id   AF-A0A097QTA9-F1
#
_cell.length_a   1.000
_cell.length_b   1.000
_cell.length_c   1.000
_cell.angle_alpha   90.00
_cell.angle_beta   90.00
_cell.angle_gamma   90.00
#
_symmetry.space_group_name_H-M   'P 1'
#
loop_
_entity.id
_entity.type
_entity.pdbx_description
1 polymer ?
#
loop_
_entity_poly.entity_id
_entity_poly.type
_entity_poly.pdbx_seq_one_letter_code
_entity_poly.pdbx_strand_id
1 'polypeptide(L)'
;MKVRELLDILDETIAEVKIAIVSNQQRALESPYTSYEFTQRAIELQEDLDDLLKVREFLAGLDPEDDVENHFPREELEKFLKLLELLRKADAHAY
;
A
#
# COMPACT_ATOMS: atom_id res chain seq x y z
N MET A 1 -1.52 1.61 -19.10
CA MET A 1 -0.22 1.18 -18.52
C MET A 1 -0.15 -0.33 -18.61
N LYS A 2 1.07 -0.86 -18.68
CA LYS A 2 1.30 -2.32 -18.69
C LYS A 2 1.14 -2.90 -17.30
N VAL A 3 0.76 -4.18 -17.23
CA VAL A 3 0.67 -4.92 -15.95
C VAL A 3 1.97 -4.82 -15.16
N ARG A 4 3.11 -4.91 -15.86
CA ARG A 4 4.44 -4.72 -15.23
C ARG A 4 4.60 -3.36 -14.56
N GLU A 5 4.17 -2.28 -15.21
CA GLU A 5 4.29 -0.93 -14.64
C GLU A 5 3.45 -0.78 -13.37
N LEU A 6 2.26 -1.37 -13.35
CA LEU A 6 1.42 -1.39 -12.16
C LEU A 6 2.03 -2.24 -11.04
N LEU A 7 2.60 -3.40 -11.37
CA LEU A 7 3.32 -4.23 -10.41
C LEU A 7 4.51 -3.48 -9.78
N ASP A 8 5.29 -2.75 -10.57
CA ASP A 8 6.43 -1.97 -10.07
C ASP A 8 5.97 -0.87 -9.09
N ILE A 9 4.88 -0.15 -9.42
CA ILE A 9 4.29 0.87 -8.52
C ILE A 9 3.77 0.20 -7.24
N LEU A 10 3.09 -0.93 -7.37
CA LEU A 10 2.54 -1.66 -6.23
C LEU A 10 3.64 -2.18 -5.30
N ASP A 11 4.73 -2.71 -5.85
CA ASP A 11 5.88 -3.19 -5.09
C ASP A 11 6.57 -2.06 -4.32
N GLU A 12 6.69 -0.88 -4.94
CA GLU A 12 7.17 0.34 -4.27
C GLU A 12 6.24 0.73 -3.10
N THR A 13 4.93 0.82 -3.34
CA THR A 13 3.95 1.15 -2.29
C THR A 13 3.97 0.13 -1.15
N ILE A 14 4.05 -1.17 -1.44
CA ILE A 14 4.14 -2.23 -0.42
C ILE A 14 5.38 -2.04 0.47
N ALA A 15 6.52 -1.67 -0.12
CA ALA A 15 7.74 -1.42 0.64
C ALA A 15 7.57 -0.21 1.58
N GLU A 16 6.97 0.87 1.10
CA GLU A 16 6.70 2.08 1.90
C GLU A 16 5.71 1.80 3.04
N VAL A 17 4.62 1.07 2.79
CA VAL A 17 3.66 0.67 3.84
C VAL A 17 4.33 -0.17 4.92
N LYS A 18 5.21 -1.12 4.55
CA LYS A 18 5.99 -1.91 5.51
C LYS A 18 6.89 -1.04 6.40
N ILE A 19 7.53 -0.02 5.82
CA ILE A 19 8.35 0.94 6.58
C ILE A 19 7.45 1.71 7.56
N ALA A 20 6.30 2.20 7.10
CA ALA A 20 5.35 2.94 7.93
C ALA A 20 4.82 2.09 9.10
N ILE A 21 4.53 0.81 8.90
CA ILE A 21 4.12 -0.12 9.96
C ILE A 21 5.21 -0.21 11.02
N VAL A 22 6.46 -0.46 10.63
CA VAL A 22 7.58 -0.60 11.57
C VAL A 22 7.79 0.72 12.34
N SER A 23 7.70 1.86 11.66
CA SER A 23 7.80 3.19 12.27
C SER A 23 6.72 3.40 13.34
N ASN A 24 5.46 3.10 13.03
CA ASN A 24 4.36 3.22 14.00
C ASN A 24 4.51 2.25 15.18
N GLN A 25 4.96 1.01 14.94
CA GLN A 25 5.24 0.06 16.01
C GLN A 25 6.36 0.55 16.94
N GLN A 26 7.40 1.20 16.42
CA GLN A 26 8.45 1.80 17.25
C GLN A 26 7.90 2.97 18.07
N ARG A 27 7.12 3.87 17.46
CA ARG A 27 6.50 5.02 18.14
C ARG A 27 5.50 4.61 19.21
N ALA A 28 4.82 3.47 19.04
CA ALA A 28 3.93 2.91 20.05
C ALA A 28 4.64 2.58 21.37
N LEU A 29 5.97 2.42 21.35
CA LEU A 29 6.81 2.15 22.51
C LEU A 29 7.42 3.41 23.15
N GLU A 30 7.31 4.58 22.49
CA GLU A 30 7.91 5.83 22.96
C GLU A 30 7.18 6.43 24.17
N SER A 31 5.84 6.33 24.19
CA SER A 31 5.02 6.92 25.25
C SER A 31 3.70 6.17 25.45
N PRO A 32 3.28 5.88 26.70
CA PRO A 32 1.98 5.27 26.99
C PRO A 32 0.77 6.10 26.50
N TYR A 33 0.92 7.42 26.38
CA TYR A 33 -0.17 8.32 26.02
C TYR A 33 -0.53 8.28 24.53
N THR A 34 0.44 7.99 23.66
CA THR A 34 0.26 7.87 22.20
C THR A 34 0.35 6.43 21.72
N SER A 35 0.68 5.49 22.61
CA SER A 35 0.85 4.06 22.32
C SER A 35 -0.37 3.47 21.63
N TYR A 36 -1.59 3.81 22.11
CA TYR A 36 -2.83 3.33 21.52
C TYR A 36 -3.00 3.80 20.07
N GLU A 37 -2.80 5.09 19.80
CA GLU A 37 -2.97 5.67 18.47
C GLU A 37 -2.01 5.05 17.45
N PHE A 38 -0.72 4.91 17.81
CA PHE A 38 0.27 4.29 16.93
C PHE A 38 0.05 2.78 16.75
N THR A 39 -0.42 2.09 17.79
CA THR A 39 -0.78 0.66 17.68
C THR A 39 -1.96 0.48 16.73
N GLN A 40 -3.02 1.29 16.90
CA GLN A 40 -4.19 1.24 16.03
C GLN A 40 -3.79 1.53 14.57
N ARG A 41 -2.98 2.56 14.34
CA ARG A 41 -2.51 2.91 13.00
C ARG A 41 -1.63 1.82 12.38
N ALA A 42 -0.80 1.14 13.18
CA ALA A 42 -0.03 0.00 12.69
C ALA A 42 -0.93 -1.18 12.30
N ILE A 43 -2.06 -1.40 12.96
CA ILE A 43 -3.05 -2.42 12.60
C ILE A 43 -3.75 -2.05 11.29
N GLU A 44 -4.22 -0.81 11.15
CA GLU A 44 -4.86 -0.31 9.92
C GLU A 44 -3.92 -0.47 8.70
N LEU A 45 -2.64 -0.11 8.86
CA LEU A 45 -1.64 -0.29 7.79
C LEU A 45 -1.35 -1.77 7.47
N GLN A 46 -1.49 -2.69 8.44
CA GLN A 46 -1.36 -4.12 8.18
C GLN A 46 -2.52 -4.64 7.35
N GLU A 47 -3.75 -4.18 7.62
CA GLU A 47 -4.93 -4.52 6.80
C GLU A 47 -4.76 -4.02 5.36
N ASP A 48 -4.31 -2.76 5.18
CA ASP A 48 -3.99 -2.21 3.86
C ASP A 48 -2.90 -3.05 3.16
N LEU A 49 -1.84 -3.44 3.88
CA LEU A 49 -0.76 -4.25 3.32
C LEU A 49 -1.27 -5.62 2.84
N ASP A 50 -2.11 -6.29 3.62
CA ASP A 50 -2.68 -7.58 3.24
C ASP A 50 -3.52 -7.48 1.96
N ASP A 51 -4.27 -6.40 1.78
CA ASP A 51 -5.03 -6.15 0.56
C ASP A 51 -4.12 -5.84 -0.63
N LEU A 52 -3.07 -5.05 -0.46
CA LEU A 52 -2.07 -4.81 -1.51
C LEU A 52 -1.37 -6.11 -1.94
N LEU A 53 -1.07 -7.01 -1.00
CA LEU A 53 -0.45 -8.31 -1.31
C LEU A 53 -1.38 -9.22 -2.12
N LYS A 54 -2.69 -9.22 -1.85
CA LYS A 54 -3.68 -9.95 -2.67
C LYS A 54 -3.71 -9.41 -4.10
N VAL A 55 -3.71 -8.09 -4.26
CA VAL A 55 -3.68 -7.46 -5.60
C VAL A 55 -2.38 -7.80 -6.32
N ARG A 56 -1.25 -7.78 -5.62
CA ARG A 56 0.05 -8.15 -6.18
C ARG A 56 0.06 -9.59 -6.67
N GLU A 57 -0.46 -10.52 -5.88
CA GLU A 57 -0.56 -11.93 -6.27
C GLU A 57 -1.45 -12.11 -7.51
N PHE A 58 -2.58 -11.41 -7.55
CA PHE A 58 -3.46 -11.39 -8.72
C PHE A 58 -2.72 -10.88 -9.97
N LEU A 59 -2.06 -9.72 -9.89
CA LEU A 59 -1.33 -9.12 -11.02
C LEU A 59 -0.14 -9.97 -11.46
N ALA A 60 0.53 -10.66 -10.55
CA ALA A 60 1.65 -11.56 -10.86
C ALA A 60 1.21 -12.79 -11.66
N GLY A 61 -0.08 -13.14 -11.64
CA GLY A 61 -0.65 -14.20 -12.46
C GLY A 61 -1.01 -13.76 -13.89
N LEU A 62 -0.93 -12.48 -14.21
CA LEU A 62 -1.26 -11.92 -15.52
C LEU A 62 -0.02 -11.82 -16.42
N ASP A 63 -0.24 -11.63 -17.73
CA ASP A 63 0.83 -11.33 -18.68
C ASP A 63 1.39 -9.92 -18.42
N PRO A 64 2.69 -9.76 -18.11
CA PRO A 64 3.31 -8.47 -17.81
C PRO A 64 3.17 -7.41 -18.93
N GLU A 65 3.07 -7.86 -20.19
CA GLU A 65 2.97 -7.00 -21.37
C GLU A 65 1.52 -6.66 -21.76
N ASP A 66 0.54 -7.25 -21.06
CA ASP A 66 -0.86 -6.93 -21.26
C ASP A 66 -1.20 -5.55 -20.69
N ASP A 67 -2.25 -4.95 -21.26
CA ASP A 67 -2.78 -3.68 -20.76
C ASP A 67 -3.67 -3.93 -19.55
N VAL A 68 -3.43 -3.20 -18.46
CA VAL A 68 -4.21 -3.34 -17.21
C VAL A 68 -5.71 -3.08 -17.43
N GLU A 69 -6.05 -2.21 -18.38
CA GLU A 69 -7.43 -1.88 -18.75
C GLU A 69 -8.21 -3.09 -19.31
N ASN A 70 -7.53 -4.16 -19.72
CA ASN A 70 -8.16 -5.41 -20.15
C ASN A 70 -8.67 -6.25 -18.96
N HIS A 71 -8.11 -6.02 -17.76
CA HIS A 71 -8.43 -6.77 -16.54
C HIS A 71 -9.24 -5.96 -15.54
N PHE A 72 -9.11 -4.63 -15.58
CA PHE A 72 -9.76 -3.72 -14.65
C PHE A 72 -10.55 -2.64 -15.40
N PRO A 73 -11.76 -2.29 -14.91
CA PRO A 73 -12.43 -1.08 -15.34
C PRO A 73 -11.53 0.14 -15.11
N ARG A 74 -11.43 1.02 -16.10
CA ARG A 74 -10.58 2.21 -16.03
C ARG A 74 -10.83 3.07 -14.79
N GLU A 75 -12.10 3.24 -14.40
CA GLU A 75 -12.46 4.02 -13.20
C GLU A 75 -11.94 3.39 -11.91
N GLU A 76 -11.91 2.07 -11.82
CA GLU A 76 -11.38 1.34 -10.67
C GLU A 76 -9.85 1.43 -10.62
N LEU A 77 -9.20 1.31 -11.78
CA LEU A 77 -7.76 1.50 -11.91
C LEU A 77 -7.33 2.91 -11.47
N GLU A 78 -8.04 3.95 -11.89
CA GLU A 78 -7.74 5.33 -11.51
C GLU A 78 -7.89 5.55 -9.99
N LYS A 79 -8.93 4.96 -9.37
CA LYS A 79 -9.11 4.99 -7.92
C LYS A 79 -7.99 4.26 -7.20
N PHE A 80 -7.59 3.10 -7.71
CA PHE A 80 -6.52 2.30 -7.12
C PHE A 80 -5.17 3.03 -7.20
N LEU A 81 -4.82 3.60 -8.34
CA LEU A 81 -3.60 4.39 -8.48
C LEU A 81 -3.57 5.59 -7.51
N LYS A 82 -4.72 6.23 -7.29
CA LYS A 82 -4.84 7.32 -6.31
C LYS A 82 -4.64 6.81 -4.88
N LEU A 83 -5.16 5.63 -4.54
CA LEU A 83 -4.92 5.00 -3.24
C LEU A 83 -3.43 4.71 -3.05
N LEU A 84 -2.76 4.11 -4.04
CA LEU A 84 -1.32 3.83 -3.99
C LEU A 84 -0.50 5.11 -3.78
N GLU A 85 -0.87 6.19 -4.47
CA GLU A 85 -0.23 7.49 -4.30
C GLU A 85 -0.40 8.05 -2.86
N LEU A 86 -1.60 7.91 -2.28
CA LEU A 86 -1.87 8.34 -0.91
C LEU A 86 -1.09 7.52 0.12
N LEU A 87 -1.03 6.20 -0.07
CA LEU A 87 -0.28 5.30 0.80
C LEU A 87 1.21 5.60 0.75
N ARG A 88 1.76 5.92 -0.43
CA ARG A 88 3.15 6.37 -0.51
C ARG A 88 3.41 7.68 0.24
N LYS A 89 2.47 8.61 0.12
CA LYS A 89 2.55 9.91 0.82
C LYS A 89 2.24 9.81 2.31
N ALA A 90 1.70 8.71 2.80
CA ALA A 90 1.35 8.54 4.21
C ALA A 90 2.60 8.59 5.12
N ASP A 91 3.79 8.27 4.58
CA ASP A 91 5.07 8.39 5.28
C ASP A 91 5.56 9.86 5.38
N ALA A 92 5.08 10.76 4.51
CA ALA A 92 5.48 12.18 4.51
C ALA A 92 4.90 12.98 5.69
N HIS A 93 3.94 12.42 6.41
CA HIS A 93 3.28 13.04 7.55
C HIS A 93 3.27 12.10 8.76
N ALA A 94 4.46 11.74 9.20
CA ALA A 94 4.71 11.45 10.61
C ALA A 94 4.38 12.72 11.43
N TYR A 95 3.12 12.88 11.81
CA TYR A 95 2.71 13.70 12.95
C TYR A 95 2.91 12.88 14.22
#